data_AF-A0A507R0I2-F1
#
_entry.id   AF-A0A507R0I2-F1
#
_cell.length_a   1.000
_cell.length_b   1.000
_cell.length_c   1.000
_cell.angle_alpha   90.00
_cell.angle_beta   90.00
_cell.angle_gamma   90.00
#
_symmetry.space_group_name_H-M   'P 1'
#
loop_
_entity.id
_entity.type
_entity.pdbx_description
1 polymer ?
#
loop_
_entity_poly.entity_id
_entity_poly.type
_entity_poly.pdbx_seq_one_letter_code
_entity_poly.pdbx_strand_id
1 'polypeptide(L)'
;MPVTESAAPFDASRQPTLSARPFPMKRFGGVDGVVHTAGPFKIDVEDNERDLIRPVLEGTRNILEAIEKNAPTVKRVVLTSSFASMFDSSKGNRPGYVYNEKDWNPTTYEEATRKDSPGFVSYLAAKSFAEKAAWDFVRDRKPHFDLVAILPPWIFGPNKNATANLAKLNMSSTDIYKQMSPTCKPTDPVPVNSFWSCVDVRDVAQAHVRAFEVPEAGGQRFFVCMGNYSNQQVVDILREKIPELRDRVPVGKPGSGFGGVELYTPDMSKSIRVLGLKYRDLDQTIVDAARSFLELERKGRS
;
A
#
# COMPACT_ATOMS: atom_id res chain seq x y z
N MET A 1 -37.33 8.38 -16.67
CA MET A 1 -36.78 9.44 -15.80
C MET A 1 -35.34 9.06 -15.49
N PRO A 2 -34.34 9.85 -15.87
CA PRO A 2 -32.95 9.55 -15.54
C PRO A 2 -32.68 9.97 -14.09
N VAL A 3 -32.16 9.04 -13.29
CA VAL A 3 -31.69 9.34 -11.93
C VAL A 3 -30.27 9.87 -12.08
N THR A 4 -30.10 11.17 -11.90
CA THR A 4 -28.78 11.82 -11.83
C THR A 4 -28.19 11.54 -10.44
N GLU A 5 -27.20 10.65 -10.37
CA GLU A 5 -26.44 10.37 -9.16
C GLU A 5 -25.42 11.51 -8.95
N SER A 6 -25.84 12.54 -8.22
CA SER A 6 -25.01 13.64 -7.78
C SER A 6 -24.19 13.19 -6.56
N ALA A 7 -23.03 12.57 -6.79
CA ALA A 7 -22.04 12.39 -5.73
C ALA A 7 -21.47 13.76 -5.33
N ALA A 8 -21.65 14.16 -4.07
CA ALA A 8 -21.07 15.39 -3.53
C ALA A 8 -19.53 15.35 -3.63
N PRO A 9 -18.87 16.51 -3.85
CA PRO A 9 -17.42 16.55 -3.98
C PRO A 9 -16.73 16.16 -2.67
N PHE A 10 -15.73 15.28 -2.78
CA PHE A 10 -14.82 14.89 -1.69
C PHE A 10 -13.92 16.08 -1.32
N ASP A 11 -14.13 16.68 -0.15
CA ASP A 11 -13.25 17.72 0.40
C ASP A 11 -12.09 17.08 1.18
N ALA A 12 -10.86 17.23 0.67
CA ALA A 12 -9.66 16.64 1.24
C ALA A 12 -8.79 17.72 1.90
N SER A 13 -8.83 17.83 3.23
CA SER A 13 -7.89 18.70 3.97
C SER A 13 -6.52 18.01 4.12
N ARG A 14 -5.45 18.59 3.56
CA ARG A 14 -4.06 18.15 3.81
C ARG A 14 -3.54 18.70 5.14
N GLN A 15 -3.02 17.84 6.01
CA GLN A 15 -2.43 18.22 7.31
C GLN A 15 -1.03 17.57 7.46
N PRO A 16 -0.09 18.15 8.25
CA PRO A 16 1.27 17.65 8.35
C PRO A 16 1.37 16.25 8.97
N THR A 17 2.50 15.60 8.67
CA THR A 17 2.94 14.24 9.03
C THR A 17 2.50 13.71 10.39
N LEU A 18 2.22 12.38 10.43
CA LEU A 18 2.10 11.58 11.66
C LEU A 18 3.22 11.94 12.64
N SER A 19 2.85 12.37 13.84
CA SER A 19 3.78 12.66 14.92
C SER A 19 3.27 12.04 16.22
N ALA A 20 4.18 11.79 17.16
CA ALA A 20 3.87 11.43 18.53
C ALA A 20 3.00 12.46 19.27
N ARG A 21 2.85 13.67 18.72
CA ARG A 21 2.02 14.73 19.31
C ARG A 21 0.54 14.49 19.00
N PRO A 22 -0.37 14.93 19.89
CA PRO A 22 -1.81 14.86 19.66
C PRO A 22 -2.17 15.49 18.32
N PHE A 23 -3.03 14.81 17.55
CA PHE A 23 -3.46 15.30 16.24
C PHE A 23 -4.30 16.59 16.44
N PRO A 24 -3.87 17.76 15.92
CA PRO A 24 -4.57 19.03 16.13
C PRO A 24 -5.81 19.10 15.24
N MET A 25 -6.85 18.35 15.60
CA MET A 25 -8.14 18.37 14.94
C MET A 25 -9.06 19.38 15.62
N LYS A 26 -9.38 20.49 14.93
CA LYS A 26 -10.51 21.33 15.34
C LYS A 26 -11.79 20.52 15.16
N ARG A 27 -12.78 20.73 16.03
CA ARG A 27 -14.11 20.12 15.86
C ARG A 27 -14.66 20.49 14.49
N PHE A 28 -15.00 19.48 13.69
CA PHE A 28 -15.63 19.66 12.40
C PHE A 28 -16.85 18.74 12.28
N GLY A 29 -17.91 19.25 11.67
CA GLY A 29 -19.13 18.51 11.34
C GLY A 29 -19.25 18.32 9.83
N GLY A 30 -20.18 17.47 9.40
CA GLY A 30 -20.43 17.22 7.98
C GLY A 30 -19.48 16.21 7.33
N VAL A 31 -18.70 15.48 8.13
CA VAL A 31 -17.84 14.39 7.67
C VAL A 31 -18.41 13.07 8.18
N ASP A 32 -18.83 12.19 7.27
CA ASP A 32 -19.38 10.87 7.57
C ASP A 32 -18.31 9.77 7.68
N GLY A 33 -17.10 10.01 7.17
CA GLY A 33 -16.02 9.04 7.16
C GLY A 33 -14.63 9.63 7.10
N VAL A 34 -13.65 8.87 7.57
CA VAL A 34 -12.24 9.23 7.47
C VAL A 34 -11.48 8.12 6.77
N VAL A 35 -10.71 8.47 5.75
CA VAL A 35 -9.74 7.57 5.12
C VAL A 35 -8.35 7.94 5.64
N HIS A 36 -7.79 7.10 6.52
CA HIS A 36 -6.47 7.31 7.09
C HIS A 36 -5.41 6.59 6.26
N THR A 37 -4.84 7.29 5.28
CA THR A 37 -3.79 6.77 4.40
C THR A 37 -2.36 7.12 4.84
N ALA A 38 -2.22 7.87 5.93
CA ALA A 38 -0.92 8.36 6.36
C ALA A 38 -0.14 7.23 7.03
N GLY A 39 1.07 6.97 6.54
CA GLY A 39 2.00 6.02 7.15
C GLY A 39 3.31 6.08 6.38
N PRO A 40 4.37 6.73 6.91
CA PRO A 40 5.63 6.84 6.17
C PRO A 40 6.16 5.43 5.84
N PHE A 41 6.66 5.25 4.62
CA PHE A 41 7.54 4.14 4.31
C PHE A 41 8.95 4.55 4.75
N LYS A 42 9.49 3.89 5.78
CA LYS A 42 10.83 4.18 6.31
C LYS A 42 11.46 2.87 6.76
N ILE A 43 12.57 2.50 6.12
CA ILE A 43 13.36 1.30 6.47
C ILE A 43 14.79 1.68 6.89
N ASP A 44 15.28 2.82 6.42
CA ASP A 44 16.57 3.38 6.83
C ASP A 44 16.35 4.29 8.04
N VAL A 45 16.58 3.73 9.22
CA VAL A 45 16.44 4.41 10.52
C VAL A 45 17.64 4.14 11.40
N GLU A 46 17.97 5.09 12.27
CA GLU A 46 19.03 4.91 13.26
C GLU A 46 18.56 4.02 14.41
N ASP A 47 17.30 4.19 14.81
CA ASP A 47 16.67 3.44 15.90
C ASP A 47 15.28 2.95 15.49
N ASN A 48 15.12 1.62 15.46
CA ASN A 48 13.89 0.97 15.01
C ASN A 48 12.66 1.36 15.86
N GLU A 49 12.83 1.58 17.16
CA GLU A 49 11.74 1.95 18.04
C GLU A 49 11.37 3.42 17.87
N ARG A 50 12.34 4.31 18.10
CA ARG A 50 12.18 5.76 18.13
C ARG A 50 11.78 6.33 16.79
N ASP A 51 12.38 5.86 15.70
CA ASP A 51 12.28 6.50 14.39
C ASP A 51 11.26 5.84 13.46
N LEU A 52 10.72 4.67 13.84
CA LEU A 52 9.82 3.88 13.01
C LEU A 52 8.62 3.31 13.79
N ILE A 53 8.83 2.40 14.74
CA ILE A 53 7.72 1.67 15.37
C ILE A 53 6.81 2.61 16.18
N ARG A 54 7.41 3.39 17.09
CA ARG A 54 6.66 4.28 17.98
C ARG A 54 5.88 5.37 17.23
N PRO A 55 6.45 6.11 16.26
CA PRO A 55 5.70 7.11 15.49
C PRO A 55 4.50 6.55 14.72
N VAL A 56 4.62 5.35 14.15
CA VAL A 56 3.52 4.73 13.37
C VAL A 56 2.40 4.28 14.32
N LEU A 57 2.76 3.67 15.45
CA LEU A 57 1.81 3.21 16.46
C LEU A 57 1.07 4.38 17.12
N GLU A 58 1.80 5.37 17.62
CA GLU A 58 1.24 6.55 18.27
C GLU A 58 0.44 7.40 17.29
N GLY A 59 0.94 7.58 16.05
CA GLY A 59 0.22 8.32 15.02
C GLY A 59 -1.15 7.72 14.71
N THR A 60 -1.25 6.39 14.68
CA THR A 60 -2.53 5.68 14.46
C THR A 60 -3.49 5.85 15.65
N ARG A 61 -2.99 5.78 16.89
CA ARG A 61 -3.83 6.03 18.08
C ARG A 61 -4.31 7.48 18.13
N ASN A 62 -3.38 8.43 17.92
CA ASN A 62 -3.65 9.86 18.00
C ASN A 62 -4.74 10.30 17.03
N ILE A 63 -4.77 9.76 15.80
CA ILE A 63 -5.84 10.10 14.84
C ILE A 63 -7.19 9.52 15.26
N LEU A 64 -7.23 8.28 15.77
CA LEU A 64 -8.48 7.65 16.23
C LEU A 64 -9.06 8.37 17.45
N GLU A 65 -8.20 8.73 18.41
CA GLU A 65 -8.57 9.55 19.57
C GLU A 65 -9.11 10.92 19.14
N ALA A 66 -8.45 11.55 18.15
CA ALA A 66 -8.89 12.84 17.65
C ALA A 66 -10.25 12.76 16.96
N ILE A 67 -10.48 11.73 16.13
CA ILE A 67 -11.76 11.48 15.46
C ILE A 67 -12.86 11.27 16.48
N GLU A 68 -12.64 10.39 17.45
CA GLU A 68 -13.61 10.09 18.50
C GLU A 68 -13.99 11.36 19.27
N LYS A 69 -12.99 12.18 19.65
CA LYS A 69 -13.22 13.41 20.43
C LYS A 69 -13.87 14.53 19.63
N ASN A 70 -13.47 14.73 18.37
CA ASN A 70 -13.74 15.97 17.65
C ASN A 70 -14.64 15.83 16.42
N ALA A 71 -14.95 14.60 15.99
CA ALA A 71 -15.76 14.34 14.80
C ALA A 71 -16.92 13.36 15.11
N PRO A 72 -17.91 13.78 15.92
CA PRO A 72 -19.02 12.91 16.36
C PRO A 72 -19.92 12.41 15.21
N THR A 73 -19.82 13.00 14.02
CA THR A 73 -20.59 12.58 12.83
C THR A 73 -19.93 11.47 12.02
N VAL A 74 -18.65 11.17 12.28
CA VAL A 74 -17.92 10.11 11.57
C VAL A 74 -18.49 8.76 11.95
N LYS A 75 -18.89 7.98 10.96
CA LYS A 75 -19.46 6.63 11.15
C LYS A 75 -18.47 5.52 10.87
N ARG A 76 -17.43 5.82 10.09
CA ARG A 76 -16.44 4.83 9.64
C ARG A 76 -15.06 5.43 9.47
N VAL A 77 -14.05 4.70 9.93
CA VAL A 77 -12.64 4.96 9.63
C VAL A 77 -12.11 3.84 8.73
N VAL A 78 -11.61 4.19 7.55
CA VAL A 78 -10.90 3.27 6.65
C VAL A 78 -9.40 3.50 6.83
N LEU A 79 -8.72 2.53 7.44
CA LEU A 79 -7.29 2.54 7.70
C LEU A 79 -6.53 1.88 6.54
N THR A 80 -5.58 2.60 5.94
CA THR A 80 -4.60 1.98 5.06
C THR A 80 -3.53 1.28 5.89
N SER A 81 -3.71 -0.02 6.08
CA SER A 81 -2.67 -0.90 6.61
C SER A 81 -1.78 -1.39 5.46
N SER A 82 -1.31 -2.64 5.50
CA SER A 82 -0.49 -3.22 4.46
C SER A 82 -0.48 -4.75 4.56
N PHE A 83 -0.19 -5.44 3.45
CA PHE A 83 0.21 -6.84 3.48
C PHE A 83 1.36 -7.11 4.47
N ALA A 84 2.16 -6.08 4.77
CA ALA A 84 3.18 -6.12 5.81
C ALA A 84 2.67 -6.51 7.21
N SER A 85 1.41 -6.19 7.54
CA SER A 85 0.79 -6.60 8.81
C SER A 85 0.37 -8.07 8.85
N MET A 86 0.41 -8.77 7.71
CA MET A 86 0.10 -10.19 7.55
C MET A 86 1.34 -11.05 7.27
N PHE A 87 2.33 -10.48 6.58
CA PHE A 87 3.48 -11.22 6.08
C PHE A 87 4.39 -11.74 7.20
N ASP A 88 4.85 -12.99 7.05
CA ASP A 88 5.80 -13.62 7.96
C ASP A 88 7.15 -13.74 7.24
N SER A 89 8.04 -12.80 7.50
CA SER A 89 9.37 -12.75 6.86
C SER A 89 10.25 -13.94 7.23
N SER A 90 9.99 -14.65 8.33
CA SER A 90 10.75 -15.85 8.72
C SER A 90 10.49 -17.04 7.80
N LYS A 91 9.40 -17.01 7.02
CA LYS A 91 8.99 -18.10 6.11
C LYS A 91 9.33 -17.83 4.64
N GLY A 92 9.80 -16.63 4.31
CA GLY A 92 10.16 -16.24 2.95
C GLY A 92 9.02 -16.49 1.95
N ASN A 93 9.30 -17.31 0.94
CA ASN A 93 8.35 -17.57 -0.15
C ASN A 93 7.20 -18.52 0.22
N ARG A 94 7.32 -19.27 1.33
CA ARG A 94 6.29 -20.14 1.92
C ARG A 94 5.39 -20.89 0.90
N PRO A 95 5.96 -21.79 0.06
CA PRO A 95 5.21 -22.56 -0.92
C PRO A 95 4.00 -23.30 -0.33
N GLY A 96 2.88 -23.29 -1.05
CA GLY A 96 1.65 -23.97 -0.63
C GLY A 96 0.84 -23.25 0.46
N TYR A 97 1.35 -22.14 1.03
CA TYR A 97 0.59 -21.34 1.98
C TYR A 97 -0.33 -20.34 1.29
N VAL A 98 -1.52 -20.15 1.85
CA VAL A 98 -2.50 -19.17 1.36
C VAL A 98 -2.60 -18.02 2.36
N TYR A 99 -2.14 -16.83 1.97
CA TYR A 99 -2.31 -15.62 2.77
C TYR A 99 -3.72 -15.05 2.61
N ASN A 100 -4.41 -14.83 3.73
CA ASN A 100 -5.73 -14.21 3.80
C ASN A 100 -5.83 -13.27 5.01
N GLU A 101 -6.99 -12.62 5.19
CA GLU A 101 -7.14 -11.56 6.19
C GLU A 101 -7.18 -12.02 7.66
N LYS A 102 -7.02 -13.32 7.91
CA LYS A 102 -6.82 -13.86 9.27
C LYS A 102 -5.35 -13.84 9.68
N ASP A 103 -4.44 -13.71 8.72
CA ASP A 103 -3.00 -13.72 8.98
C ASP A 103 -2.55 -12.47 9.71
N TRP A 104 -1.58 -12.65 10.60
CA TRP A 104 -0.89 -11.57 11.28
C TRP A 104 0.59 -11.83 11.24
N ASN A 105 1.35 -10.77 11.02
CA ASN A 105 2.79 -10.79 11.16
C ASN A 105 3.12 -11.21 12.61
N PRO A 106 3.94 -12.27 12.80
CA PRO A 106 4.23 -12.85 14.10
C PRO A 106 5.37 -12.15 14.84
N THR A 107 6.10 -11.24 14.21
CA THR A 107 7.24 -10.54 14.81
C THR A 107 6.81 -9.81 16.09
N THR A 108 7.53 -10.09 17.16
CA THR A 108 7.30 -9.51 18.48
C THR A 108 7.86 -8.09 18.57
N TYR A 109 7.38 -7.30 19.54
CA TYR A 109 7.90 -5.95 19.76
C TYR A 109 9.39 -5.98 20.07
N GLU A 110 9.83 -6.91 20.91
CA GLU A 110 11.24 -7.09 21.27
C GLU A 110 12.11 -7.37 20.04
N GLU A 111 11.72 -8.33 19.19
CA GLU A 111 12.46 -8.62 17.95
C GLU A 111 12.52 -7.42 17.00
N ALA A 112 11.42 -6.65 16.92
CA ALA A 112 11.32 -5.52 16.01
C ALA A 112 12.14 -4.29 16.46
N THR A 113 12.32 -4.08 17.77
CA THR A 113 13.04 -2.92 18.32
C THR A 113 14.53 -3.16 18.51
N ARG A 114 15.01 -4.41 18.44
CA ARG A 114 16.44 -4.71 18.50
C ARG A 114 17.23 -3.92 17.47
N LYS A 115 18.42 -3.44 17.86
CA LYS A 115 19.33 -2.67 17.01
C LYS A 115 19.87 -3.48 15.82
N ASP A 116 19.99 -4.78 15.97
CA ASP A 116 20.43 -5.70 14.91
C ASP A 116 19.28 -6.24 14.05
N SER A 117 18.03 -5.85 14.35
CA SER A 117 16.87 -6.22 13.53
C SER A 117 16.95 -5.51 12.17
N PRO A 118 16.85 -6.22 11.05
CA PRO A 118 16.83 -5.58 9.74
C PRO A 118 15.68 -4.57 9.66
N GLY A 119 15.95 -3.34 9.21
CA GLY A 119 14.94 -2.28 9.16
C GLY A 119 13.68 -2.66 8.37
N PHE A 120 13.83 -3.57 7.40
CA PHE A 120 12.71 -4.18 6.71
C PHE A 120 11.77 -5.00 7.63
N VAL A 121 12.32 -5.82 8.53
CA VAL A 121 11.55 -6.59 9.52
C VAL A 121 10.86 -5.65 10.50
N SER A 122 11.56 -4.63 11.00
CA SER A 122 10.99 -3.62 11.90
C SER A 122 9.87 -2.83 11.23
N TYR A 123 9.97 -2.53 9.93
CA TYR A 123 8.90 -1.89 9.16
C TYR A 123 7.65 -2.78 9.06
N LEU A 124 7.84 -4.07 8.76
CA LEU A 124 6.74 -5.02 8.71
C LEU A 124 6.00 -5.08 10.06
N ALA A 125 6.76 -5.21 11.14
CA ALA A 125 6.25 -5.25 12.49
C ALA A 125 5.53 -3.95 12.87
N ALA A 126 6.09 -2.78 12.53
CA ALA A 126 5.47 -1.48 12.78
C ALA A 126 4.07 -1.37 12.15
N LYS A 127 3.88 -1.86 10.92
CA LYS A 127 2.56 -1.92 10.27
C LYS A 127 1.60 -2.87 11.00
N SER A 128 2.09 -4.03 11.44
CA SER A 128 1.32 -4.96 12.27
C SER A 128 0.86 -4.33 13.59
N PHE A 129 1.77 -3.69 14.33
CA PHE A 129 1.45 -3.08 15.62
C PHE A 129 0.50 -1.89 15.50
N ALA A 130 0.66 -1.05 14.48
CA ALA A 130 -0.24 0.06 14.23
C ALA A 130 -1.67 -0.43 13.93
N GLU A 131 -1.82 -1.46 13.10
CA GLU A 131 -3.14 -2.03 12.81
C GLU A 131 -3.75 -2.70 14.05
N LYS A 132 -2.97 -3.49 14.82
CA LYS A 132 -3.43 -4.07 16.09
C LYS A 132 -3.88 -2.99 17.07
N ALA A 133 -3.12 -1.90 17.21
CA ALA A 133 -3.47 -0.78 18.06
C ALA A 133 -4.78 -0.10 17.64
N ALA A 134 -5.08 -0.03 16.34
CA ALA A 134 -6.35 0.48 15.85
C ALA A 134 -7.53 -0.44 16.19
N TRP A 135 -7.35 -1.76 16.04
CA TRP A 135 -8.38 -2.74 16.43
C TRP A 135 -8.60 -2.78 17.95
N ASP A 136 -7.52 -2.73 18.73
CA ASP A 136 -7.57 -2.64 20.19
C ASP A 136 -8.33 -1.37 20.63
N PHE A 137 -8.07 -0.23 19.99
CA PHE A 137 -8.78 1.02 20.26
C PHE A 137 -10.30 0.86 20.08
N VAL A 138 -10.74 0.29 18.95
CA VAL A 138 -12.17 0.10 18.67
C VAL A 138 -12.79 -0.90 19.65
N ARG A 139 -12.09 -1.99 19.96
CA ARG A 139 -12.54 -3.01 20.93
C ARG A 139 -12.72 -2.40 22.33
N ASP A 140 -11.72 -1.66 22.79
CA ASP A 140 -11.62 -1.23 24.19
C ASP A 140 -12.43 0.04 24.44
N ARG A 141 -12.40 1.00 23.51
CA ARG A 141 -13.06 2.31 23.68
C ARG A 141 -14.47 2.36 23.11
N LYS A 142 -14.80 1.46 22.17
CA LYS A 142 -16.12 1.39 21.51
C LYS A 142 -16.57 2.77 20.99
N PRO A 143 -15.77 3.41 20.11
CA PRO A 143 -16.10 4.73 19.57
C PRO A 143 -17.39 4.67 18.74
N HIS A 144 -17.92 5.85 18.39
CA HIS A 144 -19.14 5.98 17.57
C HIS A 144 -18.96 5.60 16.08
N PHE A 145 -17.77 5.18 15.68
CA PHE A 145 -17.45 4.72 14.33
C PHE A 145 -16.99 3.26 14.31
N ASP A 146 -17.19 2.58 13.17
CA ASP A 146 -16.51 1.31 12.89
C ASP A 146 -15.15 1.52 12.19
N LEU A 147 -14.37 0.44 12.10
CA LEU A 147 -13.06 0.43 11.46
C LEU A 147 -13.02 -0.59 10.35
N VAL A 148 -12.37 -0.23 9.25
CA VAL A 148 -12.05 -1.12 8.13
C VAL A 148 -10.56 -1.00 7.81
N ALA A 149 -9.85 -2.11 7.64
CA ALA A 149 -8.45 -2.10 7.24
C ALA A 149 -8.28 -2.55 5.78
N ILE A 150 -7.54 -1.77 5.00
CA ILE A 150 -7.13 -2.10 3.63
C ILE A 150 -5.66 -2.51 3.66
N LEU A 151 -5.32 -3.71 3.15
CA LEU A 151 -4.00 -4.32 3.29
C LEU A 151 -3.33 -4.49 1.91
N PRO A 152 -2.86 -3.42 1.27
CA PRO A 152 -2.19 -3.54 -0.03
C PRO A 152 -0.76 -4.09 0.12
N PRO A 153 -0.28 -4.88 -0.86
CA PRO A 153 1.13 -5.24 -1.01
C PRO A 153 1.89 -4.12 -1.77
N TRP A 154 2.78 -4.46 -2.72
CA TRP A 154 3.35 -3.46 -3.63
C TRP A 154 2.24 -2.76 -4.42
N ILE A 155 2.26 -1.42 -4.44
CA ILE A 155 1.28 -0.62 -5.17
C ILE A 155 1.92 -0.05 -6.43
N PHE A 156 1.50 -0.54 -7.58
CA PHE A 156 1.95 -0.09 -8.90
C PHE A 156 0.86 0.70 -9.62
N GLY A 157 1.16 1.24 -10.80
CA GLY A 157 0.20 1.98 -11.62
C GLY A 157 0.57 3.46 -11.83
N PRO A 158 -0.25 4.21 -12.57
CA PRO A 158 0.05 5.57 -13.00
C PRO A 158 0.09 6.55 -11.82
N ASN A 159 1.10 7.44 -11.81
CA ASN A 159 1.23 8.48 -10.80
C ASN A 159 0.47 9.74 -11.24
N LYS A 160 -0.84 9.75 -10.98
CA LYS A 160 -1.70 10.89 -11.39
C LYS A 160 -1.57 12.13 -10.50
N ASN A 161 -1.23 12.01 -9.21
CA ASN A 161 -1.57 13.06 -8.23
C ASN A 161 -0.51 13.41 -7.17
N ALA A 162 0.69 12.82 -7.16
CA ALA A 162 1.61 12.99 -6.01
C ALA A 162 2.93 13.71 -6.32
N THR A 163 3.36 13.84 -7.58
CA THR A 163 4.73 14.26 -7.87
C THR A 163 4.83 15.13 -9.12
N ALA A 164 5.26 16.38 -8.96
CA ALA A 164 5.60 17.25 -10.10
C ALA A 164 6.84 16.76 -10.87
N ASN A 165 7.64 15.86 -10.28
CA ASN A 165 8.85 15.32 -10.88
C ASN A 165 9.20 13.92 -10.33
N LEU A 166 10.06 13.20 -11.05
CA LEU A 166 10.50 11.84 -10.74
C LEU A 166 11.22 11.69 -9.39
N ALA A 167 11.82 12.76 -8.86
CA ALA A 167 12.55 12.72 -7.59
C ALA A 167 11.62 12.50 -6.37
N LYS A 168 10.31 12.65 -6.54
CA LYS A 168 9.31 12.46 -5.47
C LYS A 168 8.52 11.17 -5.58
N LEU A 169 8.87 10.27 -6.51
CA LEU A 169 8.20 8.98 -6.64
C LEU A 169 8.19 8.24 -5.31
N ASN A 170 7.06 7.60 -4.98
CA ASN A 170 7.03 6.69 -3.83
C ASN A 170 7.94 5.47 -4.10
N MET A 171 8.20 4.66 -3.07
CA MET A 171 9.12 3.54 -3.21
C MET A 171 8.68 2.55 -4.30
N SER A 172 7.41 2.19 -4.36
CA SER A 172 6.87 1.23 -5.34
C SER A 172 7.00 1.72 -6.77
N SER A 173 6.73 3.01 -7.02
CA SER A 173 6.92 3.64 -8.33
C SER A 173 8.40 3.76 -8.68
N THR A 174 9.24 4.04 -7.69
CA THR A 174 10.70 4.10 -7.85
C THR A 174 11.27 2.74 -8.24
N ASP A 175 10.73 1.65 -7.68
CA ASP A 175 11.16 0.28 -7.97
C ASP A 175 10.94 -0.10 -9.44
N ILE A 176 9.78 0.27 -10.00
CA ILE A 176 9.50 0.12 -11.43
C ILE A 176 10.34 1.10 -12.27
N TYR A 177 10.38 2.38 -11.89
CA TYR A 177 11.10 3.41 -12.66
C TYR A 177 12.59 3.10 -12.80
N LYS A 178 13.23 2.57 -11.75
CA LYS A 178 14.63 2.14 -11.78
C LYS A 178 14.90 1.14 -12.90
N GLN A 179 13.97 0.25 -13.21
CA GLN A 179 14.12 -0.78 -14.25
C GLN A 179 14.01 -0.23 -15.67
N MET A 180 13.49 0.99 -15.82
CA MET A 180 13.30 1.65 -17.11
C MET A 180 14.02 2.98 -17.21
N SER A 181 14.89 3.35 -16.26
CA SER A 181 15.55 4.67 -16.20
C SER A 181 16.51 4.91 -17.39
N PRO A 182 16.88 6.16 -17.74
CA PRO A 182 17.75 6.42 -18.90
C PRO A 182 19.16 5.86 -18.73
N THR A 183 19.56 5.55 -17.50
CA THR A 183 20.86 4.97 -17.16
C THR A 183 20.89 3.46 -17.27
N CYS A 184 19.72 2.80 -17.39
CA CYS A 184 19.64 1.35 -17.53
C CYS A 184 20.00 0.89 -18.94
N LYS A 185 20.51 -0.34 -19.01
CA LYS A 185 20.95 -1.00 -20.23
C LYS A 185 20.35 -2.41 -20.33
N PRO A 186 20.24 -2.98 -21.54
CA PRO A 186 19.74 -4.35 -21.72
C PRO A 186 20.59 -5.41 -21.00
N THR A 187 21.87 -5.12 -20.78
CA THR A 187 22.85 -6.00 -20.11
C THR A 187 22.81 -5.94 -18.58
N ASP A 188 22.08 -4.98 -18.01
CA ASP A 188 21.99 -4.85 -16.56
C ASP A 188 21.23 -6.05 -15.97
N PRO A 189 21.52 -6.45 -14.71
CA PRO A 189 20.77 -7.51 -14.07
C PRO A 189 19.33 -7.07 -13.78
N VAL A 190 18.36 -7.98 -13.97
CA VAL A 190 16.99 -7.77 -13.48
C VAL A 190 17.01 -7.77 -11.95
N PRO A 191 16.38 -6.78 -11.28
CA PRO A 191 16.35 -6.74 -9.82
C PRO A 191 15.72 -7.99 -9.21
N VAL A 192 16.28 -8.46 -8.10
CA VAL A 192 15.73 -9.60 -7.35
C VAL A 192 14.42 -9.17 -6.68
N ASN A 193 13.38 -10.03 -6.76
CA ASN A 193 12.14 -9.82 -6.03
C ASN A 193 12.38 -9.94 -4.51
N SER A 194 12.12 -8.87 -3.76
CA SER A 194 12.04 -8.95 -2.30
C SER A 194 10.67 -9.42 -1.82
N PHE A 195 9.63 -9.15 -2.62
CA PHE A 195 8.22 -9.55 -2.40
C PHE A 195 7.59 -9.87 -3.74
N TRP A 196 6.53 -10.68 -3.68
CA TRP A 196 5.88 -11.22 -4.86
C TRP A 196 4.50 -10.64 -5.08
N SER A 197 3.75 -10.25 -4.04
CA SER A 197 2.41 -9.67 -4.22
C SER A 197 2.46 -8.21 -4.71
N CYS A 198 1.53 -7.85 -5.60
CA CYS A 198 1.31 -6.47 -6.03
C CYS A 198 -0.17 -6.15 -6.27
N VAL A 199 -0.48 -4.88 -6.51
CA VAL A 199 -1.83 -4.38 -6.85
C VAL A 199 -1.73 -3.03 -7.58
N ASP A 200 -2.72 -2.70 -8.41
CA ASP A 200 -2.84 -1.37 -9.03
C ASP A 200 -3.36 -0.32 -8.02
N VAL A 201 -2.77 0.87 -8.03
CA VAL A 201 -3.12 2.01 -7.19
C VAL A 201 -4.58 2.44 -7.33
N ARG A 202 -5.16 2.27 -8.52
CA ARG A 202 -6.57 2.58 -8.81
C ARG A 202 -7.49 1.55 -8.15
N ASP A 203 -7.08 0.30 -8.08
CA ASP A 203 -7.82 -0.76 -7.38
C ASP A 203 -7.76 -0.53 -5.86
N VAL A 204 -6.61 -0.08 -5.35
CA VAL A 204 -6.47 0.35 -3.95
C VAL A 204 -7.38 1.55 -3.66
N ALA A 205 -7.39 2.56 -4.52
CA ALA A 205 -8.27 3.72 -4.35
C ALA A 205 -9.75 3.31 -4.37
N GLN A 206 -10.15 2.45 -5.30
CA GLN A 206 -11.50 1.89 -5.35
C GLN A 206 -11.82 1.09 -4.08
N ALA A 207 -10.88 0.28 -3.57
CA ALA A 207 -11.07 -0.46 -2.33
C ALA A 207 -11.34 0.44 -1.13
N HIS A 208 -10.67 1.59 -1.01
CA HIS A 208 -10.93 2.54 0.07
C HIS A 208 -12.34 3.15 -0.03
N VAL A 209 -12.77 3.53 -1.23
CA VAL A 209 -14.14 4.05 -1.46
C VAL A 209 -15.18 2.98 -1.13
N ARG A 210 -15.00 1.76 -1.65
CA ARG A 210 -15.93 0.64 -1.40
C ARG A 210 -15.95 0.24 0.08
N ALA A 211 -14.82 0.24 0.76
CA ALA A 211 -14.75 0.00 2.20
C ALA A 211 -15.50 1.06 2.99
N PHE A 212 -15.49 2.31 2.53
CA PHE A 212 -16.29 3.35 3.14
C PHE A 212 -17.80 3.13 2.91
N GLU A 213 -18.20 2.86 1.67
CA GLU A 213 -19.62 2.79 1.26
C GLU A 213 -20.35 1.51 1.66
N VAL A 214 -19.70 0.35 1.61
CA VAL A 214 -20.35 -0.96 1.79
C VAL A 214 -20.56 -1.26 3.28
N PRO A 215 -21.81 -1.36 3.78
CA PRO A 215 -22.04 -1.59 5.21
C PRO A 215 -21.32 -2.81 5.78
N GLU A 216 -21.30 -3.91 5.04
CA GLU A 216 -20.68 -5.20 5.39
C GLU A 216 -19.15 -5.14 5.49
N ALA A 217 -18.53 -4.04 5.04
CA ALA A 217 -17.10 -3.81 5.22
C ALA A 217 -16.73 -3.48 6.68
N GLY A 218 -17.69 -3.01 7.48
CA GLY A 218 -17.49 -2.61 8.87
C GLY A 218 -16.89 -3.73 9.72
N GLY A 219 -15.83 -3.42 10.46
CA GLY A 219 -15.14 -4.39 11.32
C GLY A 219 -14.30 -5.42 10.57
N GLN A 220 -13.99 -5.19 9.29
CA GLN A 220 -13.26 -6.15 8.45
C GLN A 220 -11.87 -5.66 8.04
N ARG A 221 -10.99 -6.64 7.85
CA ARG A 221 -9.73 -6.52 7.10
C ARG A 221 -9.95 -6.99 5.67
N PHE A 222 -9.32 -6.35 4.68
CA PHE A 222 -9.36 -6.72 3.26
C PHE A 222 -7.97 -6.80 2.65
N PHE A 223 -7.61 -7.98 2.15
CA PHE A 223 -6.41 -8.14 1.34
C PHE A 223 -6.70 -7.65 -0.07
N VAL A 224 -6.06 -6.55 -0.46
CA VAL A 224 -6.26 -5.89 -1.75
C VAL A 224 -5.03 -6.14 -2.61
N CYS A 225 -5.09 -7.24 -3.37
CA CYS A 225 -3.98 -7.80 -4.15
C CYS A 225 -4.48 -8.17 -5.55
N MET A 226 -3.64 -8.07 -6.59
CA MET A 226 -3.98 -8.60 -7.92
C MET A 226 -3.28 -9.94 -8.22
N GLY A 227 -2.43 -10.42 -7.31
CA GLY A 227 -1.67 -11.65 -7.45
C GLY A 227 -0.17 -11.43 -7.25
N ASN A 228 0.59 -12.48 -7.52
CA ASN A 228 2.06 -12.43 -7.50
C ASN A 228 2.62 -11.91 -8.85
N TYR A 229 3.74 -11.21 -8.80
CA TYR A 229 4.54 -10.74 -9.93
C TYR A 229 6.02 -11.08 -9.73
N SER A 230 6.79 -11.05 -10.82
CA SER A 230 8.24 -10.99 -10.78
C SER A 230 8.77 -9.76 -11.50
N ASN A 231 9.96 -9.30 -11.13
CA ASN A 231 10.65 -8.24 -11.87
C ASN A 231 11.00 -8.68 -13.29
N GLN A 232 11.15 -9.99 -13.54
CA GLN A 232 11.29 -10.49 -14.91
C GLN A 232 10.03 -10.21 -15.74
N GLN A 233 8.84 -10.47 -15.19
CA GLN A 233 7.58 -10.15 -15.88
C GLN A 233 7.48 -8.63 -16.13
N VAL A 234 7.89 -7.80 -15.17
CA VAL A 234 7.93 -6.34 -15.34
C VAL A 234 8.79 -5.94 -16.53
N VAL A 235 10.05 -6.39 -16.60
CA VAL A 235 10.93 -6.02 -17.72
C VAL A 235 10.45 -6.60 -19.06
N ASP A 236 9.88 -7.80 -19.07
CA ASP A 236 9.30 -8.39 -20.27
C ASP A 236 8.14 -7.53 -20.81
N ILE A 237 7.20 -7.12 -19.93
CA ILE A 237 6.08 -6.24 -20.27
C ILE A 237 6.59 -4.90 -20.82
N LEU A 238 7.55 -4.28 -20.13
CA LEU A 238 8.10 -2.98 -20.55
C LEU A 238 8.73 -3.06 -21.94
N ARG A 239 9.50 -4.11 -22.22
CA ARG A 239 10.18 -4.31 -23.50
C ARG A 239 9.21 -4.64 -24.63
N GLU A 240 8.18 -5.44 -24.36
CA GLU A 240 7.20 -5.87 -25.36
C GLU A 240 6.20 -4.75 -25.69
N LYS A 241 5.63 -4.10 -24.66
CA LYS A 241 4.50 -3.17 -24.80
C LYS A 241 4.92 -1.72 -25.00
N ILE A 242 6.18 -1.37 -24.73
CA ILE A 242 6.70 0.01 -24.84
C ILE A 242 8.02 0.01 -25.63
N PRO A 243 7.97 -0.02 -26.98
CA PRO A 243 9.16 -0.18 -27.82
C PRO A 243 10.24 0.89 -27.58
N GLU A 244 9.87 2.13 -27.23
CA GLU A 244 10.83 3.21 -26.93
C GLU A 244 11.69 2.96 -25.68
N LEU A 245 11.31 2.00 -24.82
CA LEU A 245 12.08 1.61 -23.64
C LEU A 245 13.01 0.41 -23.89
N ARG A 246 12.92 -0.25 -25.05
CA ARG A 246 13.61 -1.52 -25.31
C ARG A 246 15.12 -1.46 -25.12
N ASP A 247 15.75 -0.33 -25.42
CA ASP A 247 17.20 -0.17 -25.31
C ASP A 247 17.67 0.33 -23.93
N ARG A 248 16.73 0.57 -23.01
CA ARG A 248 16.99 1.06 -21.63
C ARG A 248 16.29 0.24 -20.54
N VAL A 249 15.93 -1.00 -20.85
CA VAL A 249 15.32 -1.95 -19.90
C VAL A 249 16.12 -3.26 -19.94
N PRO A 250 16.51 -3.84 -18.79
CA PRO A 250 17.18 -5.14 -18.71
C PRO A 250 16.48 -6.26 -19.49
N VAL A 251 17.23 -7.17 -20.11
CA VAL A 251 16.65 -8.34 -20.81
C VAL A 251 16.32 -9.46 -19.82
N GLY A 252 17.25 -9.79 -18.93
CA GLY A 252 17.13 -10.93 -18.03
C GLY A 252 16.93 -12.26 -18.76
N LYS A 253 15.93 -13.03 -18.32
CA LYS A 253 15.51 -14.33 -18.89
C LYS A 253 14.04 -14.25 -19.33
N PRO A 254 13.77 -13.77 -20.56
CA PRO A 254 12.42 -13.53 -21.03
C PRO A 254 11.51 -14.76 -20.89
N GLY A 255 10.28 -14.55 -20.42
CA GLY A 255 9.28 -15.60 -20.26
C GLY A 255 9.54 -16.56 -19.09
N SER A 256 10.57 -16.33 -18.28
CA SER A 256 10.84 -17.21 -17.13
C SER A 256 9.85 -17.02 -15.96
N GLY A 257 8.95 -16.03 -16.03
CA GLY A 257 7.91 -15.81 -15.03
C GLY A 257 8.52 -15.63 -13.63
N PHE A 258 8.20 -16.52 -12.70
CA PHE A 258 8.77 -16.53 -11.35
C PHE A 258 10.17 -17.17 -11.26
N GLY A 259 10.76 -17.60 -12.37
CA GLY A 259 12.13 -18.15 -12.41
C GLY A 259 12.27 -19.50 -11.71
N GLY A 260 11.19 -20.31 -11.67
CA GLY A 260 11.15 -21.59 -10.96
C GLY A 260 10.99 -21.46 -9.43
N VAL A 261 10.75 -20.26 -8.92
CA VAL A 261 10.46 -20.03 -7.50
C VAL A 261 9.02 -20.42 -7.19
N GLU A 262 8.84 -21.31 -6.22
CA GLU A 262 7.52 -21.62 -5.67
C GLU A 262 7.12 -20.59 -4.60
N LEU A 263 5.86 -20.15 -4.64
CA LEU A 263 5.37 -19.00 -3.88
C LEU A 263 4.15 -19.35 -3.04
N TYR A 264 3.91 -18.52 -2.03
CA TYR A 264 2.61 -18.41 -1.36
C TYR A 264 1.54 -17.93 -2.35
N THR A 265 0.28 -18.18 -2.03
CA THR A 265 -0.88 -17.72 -2.81
C THR A 265 -1.61 -16.62 -2.04
N PRO A 266 -1.82 -15.42 -2.62
CA PRO A 266 -2.72 -14.44 -2.03
C PRO A 266 -4.19 -14.83 -2.29
N ASP A 267 -5.03 -14.77 -1.25
CA ASP A 267 -6.48 -14.97 -1.36
C ASP A 267 -7.22 -13.63 -1.32
N MET A 268 -7.88 -13.31 -2.43
CA MET A 268 -8.68 -12.08 -2.62
C MET A 268 -10.18 -12.35 -2.66
N SER A 269 -10.62 -13.57 -2.33
CA SER A 269 -12.02 -13.97 -2.44
C SER A 269 -12.94 -13.05 -1.63
N LYS A 270 -12.49 -12.60 -0.45
CA LYS A 270 -13.26 -11.71 0.43
C LYS A 270 -13.39 -10.29 -0.14
N SER A 271 -12.30 -9.70 -0.62
CA SER A 271 -12.32 -8.34 -1.18
C SER A 271 -13.11 -8.29 -2.49
N ILE A 272 -13.06 -9.35 -3.31
CA ILE A 272 -13.93 -9.49 -4.49
C ILE A 272 -15.40 -9.61 -4.06
N ARG A 273 -15.72 -10.53 -3.13
CA ARG A 273 -17.10 -10.80 -2.73
C ARG A 273 -17.78 -9.62 -2.02
N VAL A 274 -17.08 -8.98 -1.08
CA VAL A 274 -17.67 -7.95 -0.20
C VAL A 274 -17.54 -6.56 -0.81
N LEU A 275 -16.34 -6.19 -1.29
CA LEU A 275 -16.12 -4.85 -1.84
C LEU A 275 -16.49 -4.76 -3.33
N GLY A 276 -16.71 -5.89 -4.00
CA GLY A 276 -17.03 -5.92 -5.44
C GLY A 276 -15.85 -5.57 -6.32
N LEU A 277 -14.61 -5.79 -5.84
CA LEU A 277 -13.41 -5.42 -6.58
C LEU A 277 -13.22 -6.28 -7.83
N LYS A 278 -12.73 -5.63 -8.88
CA LYS A 278 -12.22 -6.25 -10.10
C LYS A 278 -10.81 -5.71 -10.30
N TYR A 279 -9.83 -6.59 -10.25
CA TYR A 279 -8.44 -6.21 -10.34
C TYR A 279 -8.01 -6.01 -11.78
N ARG A 280 -7.12 -5.05 -11.98
CA ARG A 280 -6.41 -4.86 -13.25
C ARG A 280 -5.33 -5.91 -13.41
N ASP A 281 -5.03 -6.23 -14.66
CA ASP A 281 -3.94 -7.14 -14.98
C ASP A 281 -2.57 -6.45 -14.81
N LEU A 282 -1.53 -7.24 -14.58
CA LEU A 282 -0.16 -6.75 -14.41
C LEU A 282 0.30 -5.96 -15.64
N ASP A 283 0.03 -6.44 -16.85
CA ASP A 283 0.37 -5.77 -18.12
C ASP A 283 -0.15 -4.32 -18.14
N GLN A 284 -1.45 -4.14 -17.91
CA GLN A 284 -2.08 -2.82 -17.91
C GLN A 284 -1.48 -1.92 -16.83
N THR A 285 -1.29 -2.46 -15.62
CA THR A 285 -0.75 -1.75 -14.47
C THR A 285 0.66 -1.20 -14.75
N ILE A 286 1.55 -2.05 -15.29
CA ILE A 286 2.94 -1.68 -15.60
C ILE A 286 3.01 -0.73 -16.80
N VAL A 287 2.22 -0.96 -17.84
CA VAL A 287 2.21 -0.07 -19.02
C VAL A 287 1.74 1.34 -18.64
N ASP A 288 0.66 1.45 -17.88
CA ASP A 288 0.15 2.75 -17.45
C ASP A 288 1.11 3.47 -16.50
N ALA A 289 1.78 2.74 -15.60
CA ALA A 289 2.83 3.28 -14.74
C ALA A 289 3.99 3.86 -15.56
N ALA A 290 4.53 3.06 -16.48
CA ALA A 290 5.67 3.45 -17.31
C ALA A 290 5.37 4.65 -18.22
N ARG A 291 4.17 4.69 -18.83
CA ARG A 291 3.73 5.86 -19.61
C ARG A 291 3.64 7.11 -18.74
N SER A 292 3.11 6.99 -17.53
CA SER A 292 3.07 8.10 -16.57
C SER A 292 4.49 8.60 -16.20
N PHE A 293 5.47 7.71 -16.04
CA PHE A 293 6.86 8.10 -15.78
C PHE A 293 7.52 8.77 -16.98
N LEU A 294 7.28 8.27 -18.19
CA LEU A 294 7.76 8.89 -19.43
C LEU A 294 7.19 10.31 -19.62
N GLU A 295 5.93 10.53 -19.28
CA GLU A 295 5.36 11.89 -19.26
C GLU A 295 6.06 12.80 -18.25
N LEU A 296 6.40 12.30 -17.07
CA LEU A 296 7.16 13.04 -16.06
C LEU A 296 8.59 13.34 -16.52
N GLU A 297 9.26 12.41 -17.22
CA GLU A 297 10.58 12.67 -17.85
C GLU A 297 10.52 13.83 -18.84
N ARG A 298 9.49 13.85 -19.71
CA ARG A 298 9.32 14.89 -20.72
C ARG A 298 9.09 16.26 -20.07
N LYS A 299 8.25 16.32 -19.04
CA LYS A 299 7.98 17.56 -18.27
C LYS A 299 9.17 18.04 -17.45
N GLY A 300 10.06 17.15 -17.01
CA GLY A 300 11.27 17.52 -16.27
C GLY A 300 12.40 18.05 -17.15
N ARG A 301 12.29 17.94 -18.47
CA ARG A 301 13.27 18.42 -19.46
C ARG A 301 12.87 19.74 -20.12
N SER A 302 11.61 20.18 -19.96
CA SER A 302 11.08 21.47 -20.41
C SER A 302 11.25 22.54 -19.35
#